data_AF-A0A3B8NJD0-F1
#
_entry.id   AF-A0A3B8NJD0-F1
#
_cell.length_a   1.000
_cell.length_b   1.000
_cell.length_c   1.000
_cell.angle_alpha   90.00
_cell.angle_beta   90.00
_cell.angle_gamma   90.00
#
_symmetry.space_group_name_H-M   'P 1'
#
loop_
_entity.id
_entity.type
_entity.pdbx_description
1 polymer ?
#
loop_
_entity_poly.entity_id
_entity_poly.type
_entity_poly.pdbx_seq_one_letter_code
_entity_poly.pdbx_strand_id
1 'polypeptide(L)'
;MDKRYYALLPALILIGAVSLFADKNRVSKEEFPKGLIVPPALKDLGKGYKIRIIYFVPSDRKVKPNFQEKTEVLMRVLSDVYDREMKAHGIKTRGLDFEFEEDGRLKVHLVKAKKASSFYTGEPFDVDRLLNTQQQEIWETVGFSRNRPMLVFSEAGAVAEARPIPQVYSGLACVSGDIFSDEVTASNIKEQIQKLVDGHEKNKEEGKDGRSRSQVSQTSNGVLIHELGHIFGMLHDTRDQRNIMMRGYDKLGQMYALPGARNRPVRFSLAHARMAAASRFFNESFENSDTKPPKIHDFKLAGPAKAGERKIRFSVKMSDNKGLGPFVIMQRGGGQIDAMVGDNDLEGVENYSEEIVLECPRPLVAGQPLVYIINVMDVNGNLSQSVANSVVVSD
;
A
#
# COMPACT_ATOMS: atom_id res chain seq x y z
N MET A 1 7.85 -47.63 -63.06
CA MET A 1 6.81 -46.61 -63.19
C MET A 1 7.33 -45.40 -62.43
N ASP A 2 8.10 -44.55 -63.12
CA ASP A 2 7.67 -43.23 -63.64
C ASP A 2 7.69 -42.17 -62.51
N LYS A 3 8.20 -40.95 -62.62
CA LYS A 3 8.99 -40.18 -63.61
C LYS A 3 9.49 -38.95 -62.83
N ARG A 4 10.63 -38.39 -63.22
CA ARG A 4 11.16 -37.10 -62.75
C ARG A 4 10.26 -35.93 -63.17
N TYR A 5 10.24 -34.83 -62.40
CA TYR A 5 10.15 -33.45 -62.94
C TYR A 5 10.87 -32.45 -62.02
N TYR A 6 11.69 -31.60 -62.66
CA TYR A 6 12.33 -30.39 -62.15
C TYR A 6 11.48 -29.15 -62.49
N ALA A 7 11.49 -28.11 -61.64
CA ALA A 7 11.40 -26.67 -61.99
C ALA A 7 11.61 -25.84 -60.69
N LEU A 8 12.71 -25.10 -60.48
CA LEU A 8 13.00 -23.70 -60.89
C LEU A 8 12.05 -22.62 -60.30
N LEU A 9 12.57 -21.94 -59.26
CA LEU A 9 12.51 -20.52 -58.80
C LEU A 9 11.36 -19.57 -59.24
N PRO A 10 10.95 -18.59 -58.39
CA PRO A 10 11.82 -17.45 -58.07
C PRO A 10 11.85 -16.97 -56.61
N ALA A 11 13.00 -16.39 -56.27
CA ALA A 11 13.25 -15.57 -55.09
C ALA A 11 12.32 -14.35 -55.07
N LEU A 12 11.58 -14.18 -53.96
CA LEU A 12 10.87 -12.95 -53.67
C LEU A 12 11.69 -12.12 -52.68
N ILE A 13 12.10 -10.96 -53.18
CA ILE A 13 12.70 -9.85 -52.46
C ILE A 13 11.65 -9.33 -51.47
N LEU A 14 11.83 -9.58 -50.17
CA LEU A 14 11.08 -8.90 -49.13
C LEU A 14 11.77 -7.56 -48.85
N ILE A 15 11.21 -6.51 -49.44
CA ILE A 15 11.54 -5.11 -49.19
C ILE A 15 11.35 -4.84 -47.70
N GLY A 16 12.40 -4.28 -47.09
CA GLY A 16 12.40 -3.89 -45.69
C GLY A 16 11.30 -2.89 -45.37
N ALA A 17 10.33 -3.32 -44.58
CA ALA A 17 9.60 -2.43 -43.68
C ALA A 17 10.52 -2.15 -42.48
N VAL A 18 11.47 -1.22 -42.68
CA VAL A 18 12.19 -0.62 -41.55
C VAL A 18 11.16 0.14 -40.71
N SER A 19 10.95 -0.39 -39.52
CA SER A 19 10.16 0.15 -38.42
C SER A 19 10.05 1.67 -38.39
N LEU A 20 8.92 2.18 -38.88
CA LEU A 20 8.37 3.49 -38.51
C LEU A 20 7.66 3.39 -37.14
N PHE A 21 8.36 2.85 -36.15
CA PHE A 21 8.06 3.12 -34.73
C PHE A 21 9.13 4.05 -34.23
N ALA A 22 9.08 5.27 -34.78
CA ALA A 22 9.82 6.41 -34.27
C ALA A 22 9.40 6.67 -32.84
N ASP A 23 10.27 6.28 -31.91
CA ASP A 23 10.64 6.98 -30.69
C ASP A 23 9.56 7.91 -30.09
N LYS A 24 8.47 7.32 -29.55
CA LYS A 24 7.51 8.02 -28.69
C LYS A 24 8.12 8.46 -27.35
N ASN A 25 9.40 8.16 -27.10
CA ASN A 25 10.13 8.58 -25.91
C ASN A 25 10.91 9.89 -26.10
N ARG A 26 10.70 10.61 -27.21
CA ARG A 26 11.11 12.01 -27.32
C ARG A 26 10.18 12.89 -26.48
N VAL A 27 10.24 12.69 -25.16
CA VAL A 27 9.72 13.62 -24.16
C VAL A 27 10.39 14.95 -24.49
N SER A 28 9.60 15.89 -25.00
CA SER A 28 10.02 17.29 -25.08
C SER A 28 10.63 17.63 -23.74
N LYS A 29 11.81 18.26 -23.73
CA LYS A 29 12.36 18.89 -22.51
C LYS A 29 11.46 20.06 -22.13
N GLU A 30 10.23 19.77 -21.74
CA GLU A 30 9.36 20.74 -21.13
C GLU A 30 10.00 21.10 -19.80
N GLU A 31 10.34 22.37 -19.67
CA GLU A 31 10.87 22.90 -18.43
C GLU A 31 9.80 22.74 -17.34
N PHE A 32 10.19 22.09 -16.24
CA PHE A 32 9.39 22.03 -15.03
C PHE A 32 9.50 23.37 -14.29
N PRO A 33 8.44 23.83 -13.62
CA PRO A 33 8.54 24.96 -12.71
C PRO A 33 9.71 24.75 -11.74
N LYS A 34 10.59 25.76 -11.61
CA LYS A 34 11.77 25.67 -10.76
C LYS A 34 11.36 25.33 -9.33
N GLY A 35 12.02 24.33 -8.74
CA GLY A 35 11.82 23.94 -7.35
C GLY A 35 10.81 22.80 -7.14
N LEU A 36 10.14 22.31 -8.19
CA LEU A 36 9.30 21.11 -8.10
C LEU A 36 10.13 19.84 -8.29
N ILE A 37 9.73 18.77 -7.61
CA ILE A 37 10.33 17.44 -7.73
C ILE A 37 9.33 16.53 -8.42
N VAL A 38 9.77 15.86 -9.48
CA VAL A 38 8.94 14.99 -10.29
C VAL A 38 9.28 13.54 -9.95
N PRO A 39 8.30 12.73 -9.52
CA PRO A 39 8.49 11.28 -9.38
C PRO A 39 9.06 10.66 -10.65
N PRO A 40 9.98 9.69 -10.56
CA PRO A 40 10.47 8.98 -11.73
C PRO A 40 9.33 8.24 -12.46
N ALA A 41 9.56 7.87 -13.72
CA ALA A 41 8.65 6.97 -14.43
C ALA A 41 8.70 5.56 -13.83
N LEU A 42 7.56 4.86 -13.88
CA LEU A 42 7.50 3.45 -13.49
C LEU A 42 8.27 2.61 -14.51
N LYS A 43 8.81 1.50 -14.04
CA LYS A 43 9.45 0.49 -14.86
C LYS A 43 9.28 -0.87 -14.23
N ASP A 44 9.25 -1.91 -15.05
CA ASP A 44 9.30 -3.28 -14.56
C ASP A 44 10.63 -3.54 -13.86
N LEU A 45 10.59 -3.89 -12.58
CA LEU A 45 11.78 -4.22 -11.79
C LEU A 45 12.15 -5.70 -11.91
N GLY A 46 11.35 -6.53 -12.56
CA GLY A 46 11.54 -7.97 -12.72
C GLY A 46 11.41 -8.73 -11.41
N LYS A 47 10.65 -8.22 -10.43
CA LYS A 47 10.42 -8.89 -9.14
C LYS A 47 9.39 -10.01 -9.30
N GLY A 48 9.56 -11.08 -8.52
CA GLY A 48 8.59 -12.17 -8.46
C GLY A 48 7.27 -11.80 -7.75
N TYR A 49 7.31 -10.77 -6.89
CA TYR A 49 6.17 -10.23 -6.15
C TYR A 49 5.86 -8.84 -6.68
N LYS A 50 4.64 -8.69 -7.20
CA LYS A 50 4.18 -7.49 -7.91
C LYS A 50 2.81 -7.07 -7.40
N ILE A 51 2.57 -5.78 -7.33
CA ILE A 51 1.26 -5.24 -7.05
C ILE A 51 0.42 -5.32 -8.32
N ARG A 52 -0.77 -5.93 -8.22
CA ARG A 52 -1.75 -5.98 -9.29
C ARG A 52 -2.74 -4.83 -9.15
N ILE A 53 -2.91 -4.06 -10.21
CA ILE A 53 -3.83 -2.93 -10.22
C ILE A 53 -5.16 -3.32 -10.86
N ILE A 54 -6.26 -3.09 -10.15
CA ILE A 54 -7.62 -3.40 -10.59
C ILE A 54 -8.43 -2.13 -10.68
N TYR A 55 -9.14 -1.93 -11.79
CA TYR A 55 -10.21 -0.94 -11.88
C TYR A 55 -11.56 -1.67 -11.93
N PHE A 56 -12.32 -1.61 -10.83
CA PHE A 56 -13.58 -2.35 -10.66
C PHE A 56 -14.78 -1.43 -10.93
N VAL A 57 -15.57 -1.76 -11.95
CA VAL A 57 -16.68 -0.94 -12.43
C VAL A 57 -17.98 -1.76 -12.43
N PRO A 58 -18.91 -1.52 -11.50
CA PRO A 58 -20.22 -2.17 -11.49
C PRO A 58 -21.03 -1.96 -12.78
N SER A 59 -22.01 -2.82 -13.05
CA SER A 59 -22.79 -2.83 -14.29
C SER A 59 -23.61 -1.57 -14.54
N ASP A 60 -23.93 -0.82 -13.48
CA ASP A 60 -24.67 0.44 -13.48
C ASP A 60 -23.76 1.69 -13.44
N ARG A 61 -22.43 1.49 -13.50
CA ARG A 61 -21.42 2.56 -13.53
C ARG A 61 -20.72 2.59 -14.88
N LYS A 62 -20.05 3.72 -15.15
CA LYS A 62 -19.27 3.93 -16.37
C LYS A 62 -17.79 4.01 -16.03
N VAL A 63 -16.96 3.48 -16.92
CA VAL A 63 -15.51 3.63 -16.87
C VAL A 63 -15.18 5.12 -16.97
N LYS A 64 -14.42 5.65 -16.01
CA LYS A 64 -13.96 7.05 -16.05
C LYS A 64 -12.93 7.25 -17.18
N PRO A 65 -12.96 8.38 -17.89
CA PRO A 65 -12.01 8.66 -18.96
C PRO A 65 -10.58 8.76 -18.41
N ASN A 66 -9.60 8.38 -19.22
CA ASN A 66 -8.17 8.45 -18.92
C ASN A 66 -7.75 7.70 -17.65
N PHE A 67 -8.52 6.68 -17.22
CA PHE A 67 -8.20 5.94 -16.00
C PHE A 67 -6.81 5.29 -16.08
N GLN A 68 -6.36 4.89 -17.28
CA GLN A 68 -5.06 4.26 -17.48
C GLN A 68 -3.92 5.23 -17.16
N GLU A 69 -3.96 6.43 -17.76
CA GLU A 69 -2.96 7.49 -17.57
C GLU A 69 -2.97 7.98 -16.12
N LYS A 70 -4.17 8.18 -15.55
CA LYS A 70 -4.33 8.59 -14.15
C LYS A 70 -3.83 7.53 -13.18
N THR A 71 -4.02 6.25 -13.48
CA THR A 71 -3.47 5.15 -12.67
C THR A 71 -1.95 5.17 -12.67
N GLU A 72 -1.31 5.38 -13.82
CA GLU A 72 0.14 5.52 -13.89
C GLU A 72 0.64 6.69 -13.05
N VAL A 73 -0.02 7.85 -13.14
CA VAL A 73 0.29 9.03 -12.32
C VAL A 73 0.20 8.73 -10.82
N LEU A 74 -0.89 8.10 -10.39
CA LEU A 74 -1.09 7.70 -8.99
C LEU A 74 0.01 6.75 -8.51
N MET A 75 0.34 5.73 -9.32
CA MET A 75 1.36 4.75 -8.96
C MET A 75 2.76 5.34 -8.93
N ARG A 76 3.06 6.35 -9.74
CA ARG A 76 4.34 7.10 -9.66
C ARG A 76 4.47 7.85 -8.35
N VAL A 77 3.42 8.58 -7.94
CA VAL A 77 3.39 9.30 -6.65
C VAL A 77 3.53 8.31 -5.49
N LEU A 78 2.78 7.21 -5.53
CA LEU A 78 2.83 6.16 -4.52
C LEU A 78 4.23 5.55 -4.42
N SER A 79 4.81 5.10 -5.53
CA SER A 79 6.13 4.47 -5.55
C SER A 79 7.21 5.41 -5.02
N ASP A 80 7.19 6.68 -5.41
CA ASP A 80 8.18 7.67 -4.97
C ASP A 80 8.11 7.94 -3.46
N VAL A 81 6.90 7.92 -2.85
CA VAL A 81 6.74 8.04 -1.39
C VAL A 81 7.41 6.87 -0.67
N TYR A 82 7.14 5.64 -1.10
CA TYR A 82 7.78 4.45 -0.53
C TYR A 82 9.30 4.51 -0.72
N ASP A 83 9.80 4.74 -1.94
CA ASP A 83 11.23 4.75 -2.22
C ASP A 83 12.00 5.79 -1.39
N ARG A 84 11.45 6.99 -1.24
CA ARG A 84 12.06 8.05 -0.42
C ARG A 84 12.12 7.68 1.03
N GLU A 85 11.04 7.12 1.57
CA GLU A 85 10.98 6.81 3.00
C GLU A 85 11.82 5.57 3.34
N MET A 86 11.86 4.56 2.47
CA MET A 86 12.78 3.44 2.61
C MET A 86 14.24 3.92 2.59
N LYS A 87 14.59 4.79 1.62
CA LYS A 87 15.91 5.40 1.55
C LYS A 87 16.24 6.25 2.78
N ALA A 88 15.29 7.02 3.28
CA ALA A 88 15.48 7.89 4.43
C ALA A 88 15.66 7.14 5.76
N HIS A 89 15.26 5.86 5.81
CA HIS A 89 15.54 4.93 6.91
C HIS A 89 16.74 4.01 6.63
N GLY A 90 17.49 4.24 5.55
CA GLY A 90 18.69 3.47 5.21
C GLY A 90 18.41 2.08 4.63
N ILE A 91 17.16 1.78 4.25
CA ILE A 91 16.79 0.48 3.71
C ILE A 91 17.12 0.43 2.23
N LYS A 92 17.89 -0.59 1.83
CA LYS A 92 18.23 -0.86 0.44
C LYS A 92 17.14 -1.70 -0.19
N THR A 93 16.49 -1.16 -1.21
CA THR A 93 15.48 -1.86 -2.00
C THR A 93 15.47 -1.28 -3.40
N ARG A 94 15.02 -2.07 -4.39
CA ARG A 94 14.75 -1.55 -5.74
C ARG A 94 13.42 -0.81 -5.83
N GLY A 95 12.61 -0.86 -4.77
CA GLY A 95 11.29 -0.26 -4.70
C GLY A 95 10.17 -1.28 -4.95
N LEU A 96 8.95 -0.75 -5.05
CA LEU A 96 7.76 -1.50 -5.42
C LEU A 96 7.79 -1.87 -6.91
N ASP A 97 7.28 -3.06 -7.21
CA ASP A 97 7.09 -3.50 -8.59
C ASP A 97 5.62 -3.75 -8.88
N PHE A 98 5.26 -3.59 -10.15
CA PHE A 98 3.89 -3.69 -10.64
C PHE A 98 3.82 -4.70 -11.78
N GLU A 99 2.60 -5.09 -12.15
CA GLU A 99 2.38 -5.78 -13.42
C GLU A 99 2.47 -4.79 -14.58
N PHE A 100 3.15 -5.18 -15.65
CA PHE A 100 3.28 -4.40 -16.88
C PHE A 100 2.80 -5.25 -18.07
N GLU A 101 2.32 -4.60 -19.11
CA GLU A 101 2.06 -5.21 -20.42
C GLU A 101 3.38 -5.43 -21.17
N GLU A 102 3.36 -6.22 -22.25
CA GLU A 102 4.55 -6.52 -23.06
C GLU A 102 5.21 -5.26 -23.67
N ASP A 103 4.43 -4.20 -23.89
CA ASP A 103 4.91 -2.91 -24.39
C ASP A 103 5.48 -1.99 -23.28
N GLY A 104 5.55 -2.48 -22.05
CA GLY A 104 6.11 -1.76 -20.90
C GLY A 104 5.14 -0.79 -20.22
N ARG A 105 3.87 -0.69 -20.67
CA ARG A 105 2.86 0.10 -19.96
C ARG A 105 2.42 -0.59 -18.68
N LEU A 106 2.08 0.21 -17.65
CA LEU A 106 1.48 -0.31 -16.42
C LEU A 106 0.21 -1.09 -16.75
N LYS A 107 0.11 -2.33 -16.27
CA LYS A 107 -1.07 -3.18 -16.48
C LYS A 107 -2.15 -2.82 -15.49
N VAL A 108 -3.31 -2.43 -16.00
CA VAL A 108 -4.52 -2.14 -15.21
C VAL A 108 -5.61 -3.09 -15.66
N HIS A 109 -6.03 -3.99 -14.77
CA HIS A 109 -7.10 -4.93 -15.08
C HIS A 109 -8.45 -4.24 -14.89
N LEU A 110 -9.10 -3.92 -16.01
CA LEU A 110 -10.47 -3.40 -15.99
C LEU A 110 -11.47 -4.56 -15.77
N VAL A 111 -12.10 -4.58 -14.61
CA VAL A 111 -13.16 -5.54 -14.26
C VAL A 111 -14.51 -4.85 -14.42
N LYS A 112 -15.21 -5.18 -15.50
CA LYS A 112 -16.62 -4.78 -15.70
C LYS A 112 -17.51 -5.78 -14.99
N ALA A 113 -17.99 -5.37 -13.82
CA ALA A 113 -18.68 -6.26 -12.93
C ALA A 113 -20.10 -6.61 -13.41
N LYS A 114 -20.57 -7.80 -13.05
CA LYS A 114 -21.84 -8.41 -13.49
C LYS A 114 -23.05 -7.80 -12.79
N LYS A 115 -22.87 -7.17 -11.62
CA LYS A 115 -23.94 -6.64 -10.78
C LYS A 115 -23.85 -5.13 -10.63
N ALA A 116 -24.94 -4.53 -10.17
CA ALA A 116 -24.99 -3.10 -9.86
C ALA A 116 -24.24 -2.78 -8.56
N SER A 117 -23.90 -1.51 -8.37
CA SER A 117 -23.20 -0.95 -7.20
C SER A 117 -23.80 -1.46 -5.87
N SER A 118 -25.13 -1.42 -5.74
CA SER A 118 -25.87 -1.80 -4.52
C SER A 118 -25.70 -3.27 -4.13
N PHE A 119 -25.43 -4.16 -5.08
CA PHE A 119 -25.16 -5.57 -4.77
C PHE A 119 -23.88 -5.73 -3.95
N TYR A 120 -22.84 -4.98 -4.31
CA TYR A 120 -21.53 -5.06 -3.66
C TYR A 120 -21.54 -4.33 -2.33
N THR A 121 -22.06 -3.11 -2.28
CA THR A 121 -22.09 -2.31 -1.04
C THR A 121 -23.04 -2.87 0.01
N GLY A 122 -24.11 -3.55 -0.41
CA GLY A 122 -25.21 -3.90 0.48
C GLY A 122 -26.10 -2.71 0.82
N GLU A 123 -27.25 -3.02 1.42
CA GLU A 123 -28.18 -2.05 2.02
C GLU A 123 -28.64 -2.60 3.38
N PRO A 124 -28.22 -2.00 4.52
CA PRO A 124 -27.30 -0.87 4.64
C PRO A 124 -25.87 -1.19 4.14
N PHE A 125 -25.04 -0.15 3.99
CA PHE A 125 -23.64 -0.32 3.58
C PHE A 125 -22.89 -1.28 4.53
N ASP A 126 -22.24 -2.27 3.94
CA ASP A 126 -21.46 -3.30 4.61
C ASP A 126 -20.10 -3.44 3.89
N VAL A 127 -19.04 -3.01 4.58
CA VAL A 127 -17.67 -3.03 4.05
C VAL A 127 -17.18 -4.46 3.84
N ASP A 128 -17.57 -5.41 4.69
CA ASP A 128 -17.13 -6.79 4.54
C ASP A 128 -17.77 -7.42 3.32
N ARG A 129 -19.07 -7.15 3.10
CA ARG A 129 -19.76 -7.55 1.87
C ARG A 129 -19.10 -6.96 0.63
N LEU A 130 -18.77 -5.67 0.66
CA LEU A 130 -18.09 -4.97 -0.44
C LEU A 130 -16.78 -5.65 -0.81
N LEU A 131 -15.90 -5.85 0.17
CA LEU A 131 -14.58 -6.44 -0.05
C LEU A 131 -14.68 -7.92 -0.46
N ASN A 132 -15.58 -8.70 0.16
CA ASN A 132 -15.78 -10.12 -0.17
C ASN A 132 -16.28 -10.31 -1.60
N THR A 133 -17.33 -9.58 -1.98
CA THR A 133 -17.97 -9.77 -3.30
C THR A 133 -17.10 -9.26 -4.43
N GLN A 134 -16.39 -8.14 -4.25
CA GLN A 134 -15.42 -7.66 -5.25
C GLN A 134 -14.23 -8.61 -5.38
N GLN A 135 -13.65 -9.06 -4.26
CA GLN A 135 -12.52 -9.99 -4.29
C GLN A 135 -12.85 -11.26 -5.09
N GLN A 136 -14.02 -11.84 -4.81
CA GLN A 136 -14.49 -13.03 -5.50
C GLN A 136 -14.61 -12.79 -7.02
N GLU A 137 -15.27 -11.71 -7.42
CA GLU A 137 -15.48 -11.43 -8.85
C GLU A 137 -14.20 -11.03 -9.59
N ILE A 138 -13.29 -10.33 -8.90
CA ILE A 138 -11.96 -10.05 -9.43
C ILE A 138 -11.22 -11.37 -9.68
N TRP A 139 -11.19 -12.30 -8.72
CA TRP A 139 -10.54 -13.60 -8.90
C TRP A 139 -11.13 -14.43 -10.03
N GLU A 140 -12.45 -14.40 -10.22
CA GLU A 140 -13.11 -15.04 -11.37
C GLU A 140 -12.68 -14.44 -12.72
N THR A 141 -12.34 -13.14 -12.74
CA THR A 141 -12.05 -12.39 -13.98
C THR A 141 -10.56 -12.37 -14.33
N VAL A 142 -9.70 -12.14 -13.35
CA VAL A 142 -8.25 -11.87 -13.55
C VAL A 142 -7.36 -12.97 -12.96
N GLY A 143 -7.98 -14.02 -12.43
CA GLY A 143 -7.32 -15.15 -11.78
C GLY A 143 -6.93 -14.87 -10.33
N PHE A 144 -6.72 -15.96 -9.59
CA PHE A 144 -6.34 -15.91 -8.18
C PHE A 144 -5.03 -15.17 -7.95
N SER A 145 -4.97 -14.36 -6.91
CA SER A 145 -3.94 -13.35 -6.68
C SER A 145 -2.82 -13.81 -5.72
N ARG A 146 -2.43 -15.09 -5.78
CA ARG A 146 -1.34 -15.62 -4.94
C ARG A 146 -0.06 -14.83 -5.24
N ASN A 147 0.59 -14.28 -4.21
CA ASN A 147 1.80 -13.47 -4.31
C ASN A 147 1.62 -12.12 -5.05
N ARG A 148 0.37 -11.68 -5.22
CA ARG A 148 0.00 -10.49 -5.99
C ARG A 148 -1.08 -9.72 -5.25
N PRO A 149 -0.73 -8.86 -4.28
CA PRO A 149 -1.71 -8.03 -3.61
C PRO A 149 -2.40 -7.16 -4.65
N MET A 150 -3.69 -6.99 -4.46
CA MET A 150 -4.54 -6.24 -5.36
C MET A 150 -4.78 -4.86 -4.77
N LEU A 151 -4.46 -3.84 -5.57
CA LEU A 151 -4.90 -2.48 -5.30
C LEU A 151 -6.09 -2.19 -6.22
N VAL A 152 -7.25 -2.01 -5.61
CA VAL A 152 -8.55 -1.92 -6.28
C VAL A 152 -9.07 -0.49 -6.22
N PHE A 153 -9.31 0.09 -7.39
CA PHE A 153 -10.07 1.32 -7.55
C PHE A 153 -11.52 0.95 -7.82
N SER A 154 -12.43 1.24 -6.89
CA SER A 154 -13.81 0.74 -6.96
C SER A 154 -14.85 1.83 -7.23
N GLU A 155 -15.61 1.70 -8.31
CA GLU A 155 -16.78 2.57 -8.59
C GLU A 155 -18.04 2.15 -7.81
N ALA A 156 -17.95 1.12 -6.96
CA ALA A 156 -19.09 0.62 -6.20
C ALA A 156 -19.50 1.52 -5.01
N GLY A 157 -18.59 2.35 -4.51
CA GLY A 157 -18.89 3.26 -3.41
C GLY A 157 -17.68 4.05 -2.92
N ALA A 158 -17.93 4.96 -1.98
CA ALA A 158 -16.86 5.64 -1.23
C ALA A 158 -16.28 4.66 -0.21
N VAL A 159 -15.13 4.09 -0.52
CA VAL A 159 -14.41 3.14 0.32
C VAL A 159 -12.94 3.52 0.39
N ALA A 160 -12.33 3.28 1.54
CA ALA A 160 -10.91 3.24 1.77
C ALA A 160 -10.70 2.18 2.83
N GLU A 161 -10.39 0.96 2.41
CA GLU A 161 -10.10 -0.12 3.33
C GLU A 161 -9.14 -1.15 2.78
N ALA A 162 -8.41 -1.79 3.69
CA ALA A 162 -7.49 -2.85 3.37
C ALA A 162 -7.83 -4.14 4.12
N ARG A 163 -7.85 -5.25 3.39
CA ARG A 163 -7.91 -6.59 3.93
C ARG A 163 -6.59 -7.30 3.66
N PRO A 164 -5.63 -7.26 4.60
CA PRO A 164 -4.52 -8.20 4.55
C PRO A 164 -5.12 -9.61 4.69
N ILE A 165 -4.84 -10.50 3.73
CA ILE A 165 -5.30 -11.89 3.82
C ILE A 165 -4.33 -12.61 4.77
N PRO A 166 -4.77 -13.61 5.56
CA PRO A 166 -3.86 -14.44 6.37
C PRO A 166 -2.76 -15.14 5.56
N GLN A 167 -2.83 -15.11 4.22
CA GLN A 167 -1.78 -15.56 3.32
C GLN A 167 -0.86 -14.36 3.05
N VAL A 168 0.36 -14.44 3.57
CA VAL A 168 1.27 -13.30 3.78
C VAL A 168 1.69 -12.51 2.52
N TYR A 169 1.27 -12.95 1.33
CA TYR A 169 1.64 -12.32 0.06
C TYR A 169 0.43 -12.01 -0.81
N SER A 170 -0.74 -12.04 -0.19
CA SER A 170 -2.02 -11.76 -0.81
C SER A 170 -2.76 -10.74 0.05
N GLY A 171 -3.58 -9.92 -0.58
CA GLY A 171 -4.22 -8.81 0.10
C GLY A 171 -5.05 -8.03 -0.88
N LEU A 172 -5.98 -7.25 -0.34
CA LEU A 172 -6.81 -6.35 -1.13
C LEU A 172 -6.85 -5.00 -0.43
N ALA A 173 -6.28 -3.98 -1.05
CA ALA A 173 -6.47 -2.60 -0.67
C ALA A 173 -7.50 -2.01 -1.63
N CYS A 174 -8.61 -1.50 -1.11
CA CYS A 174 -9.72 -0.97 -1.89
C CYS A 174 -9.88 0.51 -1.61
N VAL A 175 -9.80 1.33 -2.65
CA VAL A 175 -10.09 2.76 -2.57
C VAL A 175 -11.15 3.15 -3.59
N SER A 176 -11.85 4.24 -3.33
CA SER A 176 -12.88 4.74 -4.25
C SER A 176 -12.30 5.09 -5.62
N GLY A 177 -13.02 4.72 -6.67
CA GLY A 177 -12.75 5.12 -8.05
C GLY A 177 -12.90 6.64 -8.28
N ASP A 178 -13.48 7.39 -7.34
CA ASP A 178 -13.53 8.87 -7.38
C ASP A 178 -12.15 9.52 -7.38
N ILE A 179 -11.12 8.76 -7.00
CA ILE A 179 -9.72 9.16 -7.17
C ILE A 179 -9.38 9.48 -8.64
N PHE A 180 -10.10 8.92 -9.62
CA PHE A 180 -9.89 9.23 -11.04
C PHE A 180 -10.62 10.51 -11.51
N SER A 181 -11.36 11.22 -10.67
CA SER A 181 -11.94 12.50 -11.05
C SER A 181 -10.85 13.54 -11.39
N ASP A 182 -11.16 14.48 -12.28
CA ASP A 182 -10.23 15.57 -12.64
C ASP A 182 -9.95 16.50 -11.46
N GLU A 183 -10.80 16.52 -10.43
CA GLU A 183 -10.54 17.21 -9.18
C GLU A 183 -9.38 16.58 -8.41
N VAL A 184 -9.32 15.24 -8.39
CA VAL A 184 -8.34 14.49 -7.59
C VAL A 184 -7.05 14.21 -8.35
N THR A 185 -7.15 13.70 -9.59
CA THR A 185 -5.99 13.16 -10.34
C THR A 185 -5.91 13.72 -11.75
N ALA A 186 -4.77 14.31 -12.09
CA ALA A 186 -4.47 14.74 -13.45
C ALA A 186 -4.00 13.57 -14.34
N SER A 187 -4.15 13.70 -15.66
CA SER A 187 -3.74 12.66 -16.62
C SER A 187 -2.23 12.64 -16.91
N ASN A 188 -1.45 13.56 -16.33
CA ASN A 188 0.00 13.53 -16.41
C ASN A 188 0.66 13.94 -15.08
N ILE A 189 1.89 13.48 -14.87
CA ILE A 189 2.58 13.64 -13.60
C ILE A 189 2.88 15.10 -13.27
N LYS A 190 3.13 15.95 -14.28
CA LYS A 190 3.50 17.35 -14.07
C LYS A 190 2.33 18.13 -13.48
N GLU A 191 1.17 18.03 -14.12
CA GLU A 191 -0.07 18.62 -13.61
C GLU A 191 -0.45 18.04 -12.25
N GLN A 192 -0.23 16.75 -12.04
CA GLN A 192 -0.53 16.14 -10.73
C GLN A 192 0.34 16.73 -9.62
N ILE A 193 1.64 16.88 -9.87
CA ILE A 193 2.56 17.47 -8.88
C ILE A 193 2.19 18.94 -8.63
N GLN A 194 1.87 19.70 -9.68
CA GLN A 194 1.38 21.08 -9.53
C GLN A 194 0.12 21.11 -8.65
N LYS A 195 -0.88 20.26 -8.95
CA LYS A 195 -2.12 20.14 -8.18
C LYS A 195 -1.88 19.79 -6.71
N LEU A 196 -0.94 18.89 -6.41
CA LEU A 196 -0.58 18.54 -5.04
C LEU A 196 0.07 19.72 -4.30
N VAL A 197 0.80 20.60 -4.99
CA VAL A 197 1.51 21.75 -4.40
C VAL A 197 0.65 23.01 -4.30
N ASP A 198 -0.27 23.25 -5.24
CA ASP A 198 -1.05 24.49 -5.40
C ASP A 198 -1.93 24.86 -4.19
N GLY A 199 -2.21 23.90 -3.30
CA GLY A 199 -3.00 24.12 -2.07
C GLY A 199 -2.35 25.00 -1.02
N HIS A 200 -1.12 25.45 -1.25
CA HIS A 200 -0.44 26.36 -0.33
C HIS A 200 -0.76 27.83 -0.56
N GLU A 201 -1.32 28.20 -1.72
CA GLU A 201 -1.76 29.57 -1.99
C GLU A 201 -3.25 29.73 -1.69
N LYS A 202 -3.58 30.70 -0.83
CA LYS A 202 -4.94 30.98 -0.32
C LYS A 202 -5.89 31.57 -1.37
N ASN A 203 -6.02 30.97 -2.55
CA ASN A 203 -7.03 31.39 -3.51
C ASN A 203 -8.31 30.56 -3.32
N LYS A 204 -9.31 31.24 -2.76
CA LYS A 204 -10.64 30.79 -2.35
C LYS A 204 -11.53 30.34 -3.52
N GLU A 205 -11.23 29.19 -4.12
CA GLU A 205 -12.31 28.38 -4.70
C GLU A 205 -12.61 27.25 -3.72
N GLU A 206 -13.50 27.57 -2.76
CA GLU A 206 -14.02 26.60 -1.80
C GLU A 206 -14.78 25.51 -2.57
N GLY A 207 -14.32 24.26 -2.46
CA GLY A 207 -15.15 23.11 -2.84
C GLY A 207 -16.40 23.07 -1.96
N LYS A 208 -17.35 22.18 -2.28
CA LYS A 208 -18.64 22.05 -1.55
C LYS A 208 -18.50 21.85 -0.03
N ASP A 209 -17.31 21.44 0.45
CA ASP A 209 -16.97 21.24 1.87
C ASP A 209 -15.95 22.26 2.42
N GLY A 210 -15.62 23.33 1.70
CA GLY A 210 -14.61 24.33 2.12
C GLY A 210 -13.14 23.86 2.03
N ARG A 211 -12.88 22.63 1.57
CA ARG A 211 -11.53 22.14 1.27
C ARG A 211 -11.06 22.65 -0.10
N SER A 212 -9.77 22.96 -0.21
CA SER A 212 -9.14 23.29 -1.50
C SER A 212 -8.97 22.03 -2.36
N ARG A 213 -8.98 22.18 -3.69
CA ARG A 213 -8.75 21.06 -4.63
C ARG A 213 -7.48 20.27 -4.32
N SER A 214 -6.41 20.97 -3.93
CA SER A 214 -5.15 20.35 -3.55
C SER A 214 -5.28 19.51 -2.28
N GLN A 215 -6.02 19.96 -1.27
CA GLN A 215 -6.27 19.15 -0.06
C GLN A 215 -7.02 17.86 -0.42
N VAL A 216 -8.05 17.94 -1.27
CA VAL A 216 -8.77 16.76 -1.75
C VAL A 216 -7.80 15.80 -2.47
N SER A 217 -6.99 16.32 -3.39
CA SER A 217 -5.99 15.54 -4.12
C SER A 217 -4.96 14.86 -3.19
N GLN A 218 -4.41 15.61 -2.23
CA GLN A 218 -3.44 15.13 -1.25
C GLN A 218 -4.04 14.05 -0.34
N THR A 219 -5.25 14.28 0.20
CA THR A 219 -5.94 13.29 1.03
C THR A 219 -6.22 12.01 0.24
N SER A 220 -6.75 12.07 -0.97
CA SER A 220 -7.06 10.86 -1.76
C SER A 220 -5.80 10.07 -2.17
N ASN A 221 -4.74 10.76 -2.61
CA ASN A 221 -3.46 10.10 -2.91
C ASN A 221 -2.81 9.52 -1.64
N GLY A 222 -2.97 10.22 -0.52
CA GLY A 222 -2.54 9.80 0.80
C GLY A 222 -3.17 8.52 1.30
N VAL A 223 -4.50 8.48 1.27
CA VAL A 223 -5.32 7.33 1.61
C VAL A 223 -4.94 6.14 0.74
N LEU A 224 -4.75 6.34 -0.57
CA LEU A 224 -4.26 5.29 -1.45
C LEU A 224 -2.93 4.67 -0.98
N ILE A 225 -1.97 5.49 -0.55
CA ILE A 225 -0.68 5.02 -0.03
C ILE A 225 -0.84 4.33 1.33
N HIS A 226 -1.72 4.87 2.19
CA HIS A 226 -2.09 4.33 3.50
C HIS A 226 -2.69 2.93 3.39
N GLU A 227 -3.71 2.74 2.57
CA GLU A 227 -4.37 1.44 2.39
C GLU A 227 -3.41 0.38 1.85
N LEU A 228 -2.51 0.77 0.94
CA LEU A 228 -1.47 -0.16 0.49
C LEU A 228 -0.50 -0.51 1.64
N GLY A 229 -0.22 0.41 2.56
CA GLY A 229 0.64 0.16 3.72
C GLY A 229 0.12 -0.98 4.59
N HIS A 230 -1.20 -1.08 4.76
CA HIS A 230 -1.83 -2.18 5.48
C HIS A 230 -1.55 -3.56 4.87
N ILE A 231 -1.35 -3.64 3.55
CA ILE A 231 -0.93 -4.88 2.88
C ILE A 231 0.47 -5.32 3.31
N PHE A 232 1.34 -4.36 3.62
CA PHE A 232 2.70 -4.63 4.09
C PHE A 232 2.78 -4.79 5.61
N GLY A 233 1.65 -5.03 6.28
CA GLY A 233 1.59 -5.17 7.73
C GLY A 233 1.85 -3.87 8.50
N MET A 234 1.81 -2.72 7.82
CA MET A 234 1.83 -1.42 8.49
C MET A 234 0.48 -1.14 9.11
N LEU A 235 0.47 -0.58 10.31
CA LEU A 235 -0.74 -0.35 11.08
C LEU A 235 -0.83 1.14 11.42
N HIS A 236 -1.85 1.61 12.11
CA HIS A 236 -1.89 3.04 12.42
C HIS A 236 -0.81 3.40 13.45
N ASP A 237 -0.12 4.52 13.23
CA ASP A 237 0.96 5.00 14.11
C ASP A 237 0.78 6.47 14.42
N THR A 238 0.21 6.72 15.60
CA THR A 238 -0.15 8.05 16.11
C THR A 238 1.02 8.81 16.73
N ARG A 239 2.22 8.21 16.81
CA ARG A 239 3.37 8.78 17.52
C ARG A 239 3.99 9.96 16.76
N ASP A 240 3.81 10.03 15.44
CA ASP A 240 4.24 11.15 14.59
C ASP A 240 3.08 11.61 13.70
N GLN A 241 2.68 12.87 13.79
CA GLN A 241 1.61 13.45 12.96
C GLN A 241 1.95 13.46 11.46
N ARG A 242 3.23 13.33 11.10
CA ARG A 242 3.68 13.20 9.71
C ARG A 242 3.54 11.76 9.19
N ASN A 243 3.19 10.80 10.03
CA ASN A 243 3.08 9.41 9.63
C ASN A 243 1.91 9.24 8.66
N ILE A 244 2.18 8.67 7.48
CA ILE A 244 1.19 8.43 6.44
C ILE A 244 0.16 7.37 6.85
N MET A 245 0.52 6.48 7.78
CA MET A 245 -0.41 5.55 8.41
C MET A 245 -1.33 6.23 9.45
N MET A 246 -1.38 7.56 9.45
CA MET A 246 -2.36 8.37 10.18
C MET A 246 -2.91 9.45 9.25
N ARG A 247 -2.46 10.70 9.39
CA ARG A 247 -2.87 11.85 8.57
C ARG A 247 -1.69 12.61 7.97
N GLY A 248 -0.50 12.01 7.98
CA GLY A 248 0.70 12.62 7.45
C GLY A 248 0.55 13.06 5.99
N TYR A 249 -0.25 12.34 5.22
CA TYR A 249 -0.53 12.64 3.82
C TYR A 249 -1.21 13.99 3.56
N ASP A 250 -1.76 14.67 4.57
CA ASP A 250 -2.30 16.04 4.42
C ASP A 250 -1.19 17.05 4.03
N LYS A 251 0.09 16.64 4.06
CA LYS A 251 1.26 17.41 3.62
C LYS A 251 1.98 16.80 2.40
N LEU A 252 1.32 15.92 1.64
CA LEU A 252 1.93 15.22 0.51
C LEU A 252 2.52 16.18 -0.54
N GLY A 253 1.85 17.31 -0.81
CA GLY A 253 2.37 18.33 -1.73
C GLY A 253 3.74 18.86 -1.34
N GLN A 254 4.01 19.01 -0.04
CA GLN A 254 5.29 19.50 0.46
C GLN A 254 6.45 18.55 0.16
N MET A 255 6.21 17.26 -0.11
CA MET A 255 7.26 16.33 -0.56
C MET A 255 7.81 16.67 -1.96
N TYR A 256 7.03 17.44 -2.74
CA TYR A 256 7.30 17.72 -4.14
C TYR A 256 7.64 19.19 -4.42
N ALA A 257 7.73 20.01 -3.38
CA ALA A 257 8.15 21.41 -3.48
C ALA A 257 9.37 21.68 -2.59
N LEU A 258 10.40 22.31 -3.16
CA LEU A 258 11.54 22.81 -2.40
C LEU A 258 11.22 24.17 -1.75
N PRO A 259 11.74 24.44 -0.53
CA PRO A 259 12.60 23.57 0.28
C PRO A 259 11.84 22.53 1.13
N GLY A 260 10.50 22.55 1.14
CA GLY A 260 9.64 21.72 1.99
C GLY A 260 10.00 20.23 2.01
N ALA A 261 10.35 19.67 0.84
CA ALA A 261 10.73 18.28 0.69
C ALA A 261 11.89 17.84 1.60
N ARG A 262 12.82 18.75 1.93
CA ARG A 262 13.98 18.47 2.80
C ARG A 262 13.58 18.15 4.23
N ASN A 263 12.41 18.59 4.67
CA ASN A 263 11.94 18.38 6.04
C ASN A 263 11.22 17.04 6.24
N ARG A 264 11.07 16.24 5.17
CA ARG A 264 10.28 14.99 5.15
C ARG A 264 8.90 15.20 5.80
N PRO A 265 8.02 15.99 5.14
CA PRO A 265 6.74 16.41 5.71
C PRO A 265 5.72 15.28 5.86
N VAL A 266 5.91 14.20 5.09
CA VAL A 266 5.18 12.94 5.18
C VAL A 266 6.20 11.82 5.41
N ARG A 267 5.89 10.86 6.28
CA ARG A 267 6.83 9.82 6.70
C ARG A 267 6.19 8.45 6.89
N PHE A 268 7.01 7.40 6.78
CA PHE A 268 6.79 6.17 7.53
C PHE A 268 7.60 6.24 8.84
N SER A 269 7.12 5.64 9.92
CA SER A 269 7.98 5.38 11.08
C SER A 269 9.02 4.32 10.75
N LEU A 270 10.09 4.23 11.55
CA LEU A 270 11.11 3.21 11.36
C LEU A 270 10.50 1.79 11.47
N ALA A 271 9.54 1.59 12.38
CA ALA A 271 8.80 0.34 12.54
C ALA A 271 8.09 -0.07 11.23
N HIS A 272 7.35 0.86 10.60
CA HIS A 272 6.70 0.59 9.31
C HIS A 272 7.69 0.32 8.19
N ALA A 273 8.78 1.09 8.13
CA ALA A 273 9.81 0.87 7.13
C ALA A 273 10.44 -0.52 7.28
N ARG A 274 10.69 -0.99 8.51
CA ARG A 274 11.15 -2.36 8.80
C ARG A 274 10.13 -3.42 8.41
N MET A 275 8.85 -3.24 8.75
CA MET A 275 7.77 -4.17 8.35
C MET A 275 7.69 -4.28 6.81
N ALA A 276 7.71 -3.15 6.09
CA ALA A 276 7.81 -3.17 4.63
C ALA A 276 9.07 -3.89 4.15
N ALA A 277 10.24 -3.58 4.74
CA ALA A 277 11.52 -4.17 4.34
C ALA A 277 11.57 -5.69 4.51
N ALA A 278 10.90 -6.23 5.52
CA ALA A 278 10.79 -7.67 5.74
C ALA A 278 9.85 -8.34 4.71
N SER A 279 8.84 -7.62 4.22
CA SER A 279 7.93 -8.13 3.20
C SER A 279 8.64 -8.46 1.88
N ARG A 280 8.14 -9.48 1.16
CA ARG A 280 8.68 -9.91 -0.15
C ARG A 280 8.57 -8.86 -1.26
N PHE A 281 7.84 -7.77 -1.02
CA PHE A 281 7.70 -6.65 -1.96
C PHE A 281 8.90 -5.71 -1.92
N PHE A 282 9.59 -5.60 -0.78
CA PHE A 282 10.78 -4.74 -0.66
C PHE A 282 12.05 -5.52 -0.37
N ASN A 283 11.96 -6.68 0.29
CA ASN A 283 13.09 -7.54 0.58
C ASN A 283 13.73 -8.06 -0.71
N GLU A 284 15.04 -7.87 -0.85
CA GLU A 284 15.81 -8.32 -2.01
C GLU A 284 16.57 -9.63 -1.73
N SER A 285 16.48 -10.19 -0.53
CA SER A 285 17.30 -11.32 -0.07
C SER A 285 16.50 -12.29 0.81
N PHE A 286 15.40 -12.82 0.28
CA PHE A 286 14.54 -13.79 0.98
C PHE A 286 14.51 -15.15 0.28
N GLU A 287 14.20 -16.18 1.07
CA GLU A 287 14.02 -17.56 0.59
C GLU A 287 12.56 -17.82 0.15
N ASN A 288 12.34 -17.94 -1.16
CA ASN A 288 11.00 -18.22 -1.73
C ASN A 288 10.35 -19.51 -1.21
N SER A 289 11.15 -20.52 -0.86
CA SER A 289 10.67 -21.82 -0.38
C SER A 289 10.17 -21.78 1.06
N ASP A 290 10.57 -20.78 1.83
CA ASP A 290 10.07 -20.63 3.19
C ASP A 290 8.62 -20.14 3.15
N THR A 291 7.73 -20.82 3.85
CA THR A 291 6.29 -20.52 3.86
C THR A 291 5.69 -20.67 5.25
N LYS A 292 6.55 -20.89 6.25
CA LYS A 292 6.15 -21.10 7.63
C LYS A 292 6.23 -19.75 8.33
N PRO A 293 5.11 -19.25 8.87
CA PRO A 293 5.17 -18.02 9.64
C PRO A 293 5.78 -18.25 11.02
N PRO A 294 6.28 -17.18 11.68
CA PRO A 294 6.71 -17.22 13.06
C PRO A 294 5.66 -17.86 13.98
N LYS A 295 6.09 -18.49 15.06
CA LYS A 295 5.21 -18.97 16.13
C LYS A 295 5.27 -18.02 17.31
N ILE A 296 4.11 -17.49 17.72
CA ILE A 296 3.97 -16.71 18.95
C ILE A 296 3.48 -17.68 20.03
N HIS A 297 4.38 -18.05 20.95
CA HIS A 297 4.09 -18.98 22.06
C HIS A 297 3.43 -18.28 23.24
N ASP A 298 3.84 -17.04 23.51
CA ASP A 298 3.30 -16.22 24.58
C ASP A 298 3.19 -14.76 24.14
N PHE A 299 2.03 -14.17 24.35
CA PHE A 299 1.78 -12.75 24.26
C PHE A 299 0.65 -12.40 25.22
N LYS A 300 1.02 -12.04 26.44
CA LYS A 300 0.09 -11.73 27.53
C LYS A 300 0.71 -10.75 28.50
N LEU A 301 -0.11 -10.13 29.34
CA LEU A 301 0.39 -9.29 30.41
C LEU A 301 1.25 -10.12 31.38
N ALA A 302 2.42 -9.60 31.77
CA ALA A 302 3.30 -10.25 32.74
C ALA A 302 2.73 -10.23 34.17
N GLY A 303 1.78 -9.33 34.44
CA GLY A 303 1.00 -9.24 35.68
C GLY A 303 -0.25 -8.38 35.47
N PRO A 304 -1.18 -8.34 36.44
CA PRO A 304 -2.38 -7.53 36.32
C PRO A 304 -2.02 -6.04 36.20
N ALA A 305 -2.62 -5.35 35.23
CA ALA A 305 -2.49 -3.91 35.09
C ALA A 305 -3.40 -3.19 36.09
N LYS A 306 -2.86 -2.25 36.87
CA LYS A 306 -3.59 -1.58 37.94
C LYS A 306 -4.01 -0.17 37.55
N ALA A 307 -5.10 0.31 38.16
CA ALA A 307 -5.50 1.70 38.03
C ALA A 307 -4.38 2.65 38.48
N GLY A 308 -4.22 3.78 37.80
CA GLY A 308 -3.15 4.74 38.08
C GLY A 308 -1.78 4.39 37.49
N GLU A 309 -1.52 3.13 37.11
CA GLU A 309 -0.29 2.76 36.43
C GLU A 309 -0.21 3.42 35.04
N ARG A 310 1.01 3.70 34.58
CA ARG A 310 1.30 4.19 33.23
C ARG A 310 2.14 3.22 32.41
N LYS A 311 2.47 2.06 32.96
CA LYS A 311 3.33 1.06 32.34
C LYS A 311 2.62 -0.28 32.34
N ILE A 312 2.57 -0.93 31.20
CA ILE A 312 2.06 -2.29 31.07
C ILE A 312 3.21 -3.18 30.64
N ARG A 313 3.37 -4.30 31.33
CA ARG A 313 4.39 -5.31 31.04
C ARG A 313 3.77 -6.47 30.29
N PHE A 314 4.40 -6.91 29.22
CA PHE A 314 4.01 -8.11 28.48
C PHE A 314 5.12 -9.15 28.53
N SER A 315 4.75 -10.40 28.78
CA SER A 315 5.58 -11.57 28.49
C SER A 315 5.44 -11.91 27.02
N VAL A 316 6.55 -11.90 26.29
CA VAL A 316 6.58 -12.22 24.86
C VAL A 316 7.53 -13.37 24.62
N LYS A 317 7.01 -14.46 24.06
CA LYS A 317 7.81 -15.61 23.62
C LYS A 317 7.43 -16.00 22.20
N MET A 318 8.41 -16.06 21.31
CA MET A 318 8.22 -16.40 19.91
C MET A 318 9.43 -17.14 19.33
N SER A 319 9.21 -17.84 18.22
CA SER A 319 10.27 -18.54 17.48
C SER A 319 9.99 -18.59 16.00
N ASP A 320 11.02 -18.65 15.18
CA ASP A 320 10.90 -18.89 13.74
C ASP A 320 12.02 -19.83 13.24
N ASN A 321 11.75 -20.58 12.17
CA ASN A 321 12.72 -21.56 11.63
C ASN A 321 13.76 -20.97 10.68
N LYS A 322 13.62 -19.72 10.25
CA LYS A 322 14.59 -18.98 9.42
C LYS A 322 15.08 -17.70 10.07
N GLY A 323 14.40 -17.25 11.10
CA GLY A 323 14.80 -16.11 11.92
C GLY A 323 13.68 -15.09 12.01
N LEU A 324 13.50 -14.53 13.20
CA LEU A 324 12.50 -13.51 13.45
C LEU A 324 12.95 -12.15 12.89
N GLY A 325 12.05 -11.49 12.18
CA GLY A 325 12.21 -10.11 11.71
C GLY A 325 11.58 -9.11 12.69
N PRO A 326 11.06 -7.98 12.20
CA PRO A 326 10.46 -6.98 13.06
C PRO A 326 9.10 -7.42 13.61
N PHE A 327 8.76 -6.90 14.79
CA PHE A 327 7.40 -6.93 15.30
C PHE A 327 6.90 -5.54 15.68
N VAL A 328 5.58 -5.38 15.66
CA VAL A 328 4.86 -4.20 16.15
C VAL A 328 3.75 -4.63 17.10
N ILE A 329 3.45 -3.77 18.07
CA ILE A 329 2.37 -3.97 19.04
C ILE A 329 1.42 -2.80 18.98
N MET A 330 0.14 -3.12 18.92
CA MET A 330 -0.94 -2.16 18.90
C MET A 330 -1.81 -2.27 20.14
N GLN A 331 -2.42 -1.15 20.50
CA GLN A 331 -3.55 -1.10 21.40
C GLN A 331 -4.82 -0.83 20.59
N ARG A 332 -5.82 -1.70 20.71
CA ARG A 332 -7.14 -1.48 20.13
C ARG A 332 -7.91 -0.46 20.95
N GLY A 333 -8.07 0.74 20.40
CA GLY A 333 -8.85 1.81 21.00
C GLY A 333 -10.34 1.60 20.76
N GLY A 334 -11.18 1.94 21.74
CA GLY A 334 -12.65 1.90 21.60
C GLY A 334 -13.24 2.83 20.53
N GLY A 335 -12.40 3.56 19.78
CA GLY A 335 -12.76 4.51 18.72
C GLY A 335 -12.35 4.07 17.30
N GLN A 336 -12.31 2.76 17.04
CA GLN A 336 -12.06 2.15 15.70
C GLN A 336 -10.64 2.28 15.13
N ILE A 337 -9.69 2.94 15.81
CA ILE A 337 -8.30 3.05 15.38
C ILE A 337 -7.41 2.23 16.32
N ASP A 338 -6.76 1.20 15.78
CA ASP A 338 -5.72 0.43 16.47
C ASP A 338 -4.41 1.25 16.42
N ALA A 339 -3.88 1.69 17.56
CA ALA A 339 -2.68 2.53 17.58
C ALA A 339 -1.43 1.73 17.93
N MET A 340 -0.35 1.87 17.15
CA MET A 340 0.95 1.31 17.51
C MET A 340 1.51 1.94 18.79
N VAL A 341 1.87 1.08 19.74
CA VAL A 341 2.35 1.42 21.08
C VAL A 341 3.73 0.85 21.39
N GLY A 342 4.21 -0.10 20.58
CA GLY A 342 5.56 -0.66 20.71
C GLY A 342 6.01 -1.32 19.40
N ASP A 343 7.31 -1.45 19.23
CA ASP A 343 7.94 -2.15 18.12
C ASP A 343 9.35 -2.63 18.51
N ASN A 344 9.85 -3.64 17.83
CA ASN A 344 11.24 -4.07 17.93
C ASN A 344 11.70 -4.72 16.62
N ASP A 345 13.02 -4.78 16.42
CA ASP A 345 13.67 -5.50 15.34
C ASP A 345 14.48 -6.65 15.93
N LEU A 346 14.16 -7.89 15.53
CA LEU A 346 14.75 -9.09 16.12
C LEU A 346 15.96 -9.60 15.35
N GLU A 347 16.35 -8.92 14.26
CA GLU A 347 17.61 -9.13 13.55
C GLU A 347 17.92 -10.60 13.18
N GLY A 348 16.88 -11.40 12.94
CA GLY A 348 17.00 -12.79 12.50
C GLY A 348 17.21 -13.83 13.60
N VAL A 349 17.04 -13.49 14.89
CA VAL A 349 17.14 -14.51 15.95
C VAL A 349 16.06 -15.58 15.81
N GLU A 350 16.40 -16.85 16.03
CA GLU A 350 15.43 -17.95 15.91
C GLU A 350 14.43 -18.00 17.08
N ASN A 351 14.83 -17.52 18.25
CA ASN A 351 14.02 -17.57 19.47
C ASN A 351 14.12 -16.23 20.20
N TYR A 352 12.98 -15.70 20.63
CA TYR A 352 12.90 -14.48 21.43
C TYR A 352 12.01 -14.72 22.64
N SER A 353 12.46 -14.29 23.82
CA SER A 353 11.76 -14.47 25.09
C SER A 353 12.13 -13.36 26.06
N GLU A 354 11.34 -12.30 26.08
CA GLU A 354 11.60 -11.14 26.95
C GLU A 354 10.30 -10.57 27.54
N GLU A 355 10.47 -9.80 28.60
CA GLU A 355 9.42 -8.90 29.08
C GLU A 355 9.60 -7.54 28.40
N ILE A 356 8.54 -7.04 27.77
CA ILE A 356 8.51 -5.71 27.19
C ILE A 356 7.65 -4.78 28.04
N VAL A 357 8.04 -3.51 28.10
CA VAL A 357 7.33 -2.48 28.86
C VAL A 357 6.78 -1.45 27.89
N LEU A 358 5.47 -1.28 27.88
CA LEU A 358 4.77 -0.27 27.09
C LEU A 358 4.35 0.88 28.00
N GLU A 359 4.61 2.12 27.58
CA GLU A 359 4.20 3.31 28.30
C GLU A 359 2.88 3.87 27.76
N CYS A 360 1.91 4.07 28.65
CA CYS A 360 0.63 4.65 28.33
C CYS A 360 0.70 6.19 28.39
N PRO A 361 0.08 6.91 27.44
CA PRO A 361 0.06 8.37 27.44
C PRO A 361 -0.71 8.95 28.64
N ARG A 362 -1.64 8.17 29.21
CA ARG A 362 -2.44 8.51 30.38
C ARG A 362 -2.42 7.35 31.39
N PRO A 363 -2.59 7.64 32.68
CA PRO A 363 -2.81 6.60 33.69
C PRO A 363 -3.99 5.70 33.33
N LEU A 364 -3.87 4.41 33.66
CA LEU A 364 -4.90 3.42 33.46
C LEU A 364 -6.09 3.65 34.39
N VAL A 365 -7.29 3.35 33.90
CA VAL A 365 -8.54 3.54 34.65
C VAL A 365 -9.12 2.18 35.00
N ALA A 366 -9.56 1.97 36.25
CA ALA A 366 -10.19 0.72 36.68
C ALA A 366 -11.35 0.33 35.75
N GLY A 367 -11.41 -0.95 35.37
CA GLY A 367 -12.42 -1.47 34.44
C GLY A 367 -12.14 -1.17 32.96
N GLN A 368 -11.08 -0.43 32.63
CA GLN A 368 -10.70 -0.18 31.24
C GLN A 368 -10.33 -1.51 30.54
N PRO A 369 -10.95 -1.85 29.40
CA PRO A 369 -10.54 -2.99 28.60
C PRO A 369 -9.17 -2.74 27.97
N LEU A 370 -8.31 -3.75 28.05
CA LEU A 370 -6.98 -3.76 27.47
C LEU A 370 -6.95 -4.83 26.39
N VAL A 371 -6.96 -4.39 25.13
CA VAL A 371 -6.85 -5.28 23.97
C VAL A 371 -5.61 -4.88 23.20
N TYR A 372 -4.63 -5.78 23.14
CA TYR A 372 -3.38 -5.56 22.45
C TYR A 372 -3.18 -6.60 21.37
N ILE A 373 -2.55 -6.22 20.27
CA ILE A 373 -2.29 -7.08 19.12
C ILE A 373 -0.81 -7.00 18.82
N ILE A 374 -0.14 -8.13 18.66
CA ILE A 374 1.24 -8.20 18.16
C ILE A 374 1.24 -8.79 16.76
N ASN A 375 1.92 -8.12 15.83
CA ASN A 375 2.25 -8.63 14.50
C ASN A 375 3.75 -8.84 14.43
N VAL A 376 4.20 -10.03 14.04
CA VAL A 376 5.62 -10.35 13.83
C VAL A 376 5.83 -10.89 12.42
N MET A 377 6.83 -10.35 11.73
CA MET A 377 7.33 -10.91 10.47
C MET A 377 8.60 -11.73 10.71
N ASP A 378 8.84 -12.78 9.93
CA ASP A 378 10.17 -13.39 9.81
C ASP A 378 11.04 -12.65 8.78
N VAL A 379 12.29 -13.07 8.64
CA VAL A 379 13.25 -12.54 7.65
C VAL A 379 12.86 -12.78 6.19
N ASN A 380 11.92 -13.71 5.93
CA ASN A 380 11.41 -14.05 4.60
C ASN A 380 10.03 -13.44 4.31
N GLY A 381 9.56 -12.58 5.21
CA GLY A 381 8.32 -11.85 5.11
C GLY A 381 7.07 -12.63 5.48
N ASN A 382 7.13 -13.81 6.12
CA ASN A 382 5.94 -14.49 6.64
C ASN A 382 5.48 -13.81 7.94
N LEU A 383 4.17 -13.70 8.18
CA LEU A 383 3.56 -12.89 9.23
C LEU A 383 2.73 -13.77 10.15
N SER A 384 2.86 -13.53 11.45
CA SER A 384 1.98 -14.07 12.49
C SER A 384 1.39 -12.95 13.35
N GLN A 385 0.21 -13.22 13.89
CA GLN A 385 -0.50 -12.30 14.78
C GLN A 385 -0.96 -13.02 16.05
N SER A 386 -0.95 -12.33 17.18
CA SER A 386 -1.60 -12.77 18.42
C SER A 386 -2.28 -11.59 19.12
N VAL A 387 -3.27 -11.89 19.97
CA VAL A 387 -4.07 -10.90 20.71
C VAL A 387 -4.00 -11.19 22.21
N ALA A 388 -3.69 -10.17 23.00
CA ALA A 388 -3.76 -10.20 24.45
C ALA A 388 -4.98 -9.40 24.92
N ASN A 389 -5.84 -10.03 25.72
CA ASN A 389 -7.02 -9.40 26.32
C ASN A 389 -6.88 -9.35 27.84
N SER A 390 -7.20 -8.21 28.44
CA SER A 390 -7.22 -8.02 29.89
C SER A 390 -8.15 -6.86 30.26
N VAL A 391 -8.27 -6.60 31.56
CA VAL A 391 -9.01 -5.47 32.14
C VAL A 391 -8.15 -4.88 33.25
N VAL A 392 -8.10 -3.56 33.34
CA VAL A 392 -7.43 -2.86 34.44
C VAL A 392 -8.15 -3.14 35.76
N VAL A 393 -7.43 -3.66 36.74
CA VAL A 393 -7.98 -3.94 38.08
C VAL A 393 -7.91 -2.70 38.97
N SER A 394 -8.82 -2.63 39.94
CA SER A 394 -8.70 -1.68 41.05
C SER A 394 -7.47 -2.00 41.91
N ASP A 395 -6.97 -0.99 42.63
CA ASP A 395 -5.82 -1.14 43.53
C ASP A 395 -6.02 -2.16 44.66
#